data_AF-A0A438AG94-F1
#
_entry.id   AF-A0A438AG94-F1
#
_cell.length_a   1.000
_cell.length_b   1.000
_cell.length_c   1.000
_cell.angle_alpha   90.00
_cell.angle_beta   90.00
_cell.angle_gamma   90.00
#
_symmetry.space_group_name_H-M   'P 1'
#
loop_
_entity.id
_entity.type
_entity.pdbx_description
1 polymer ?
#
loop_
_entity_poly.entity_id
_entity_poly.type
_entity_poly.pdbx_seq_one_letter_code
_entity_poly.pdbx_strand_id
1 'polypeptide(L)'
;MRRLDGYVLLHLAGLEMRRVDLVAGLTLLGVAVLAVTGSLMVGTTPVHLSDLFGGPLDDTQRYAVLGLRLPRALMGLLAGAAIAVSGAILQSLTRNPIADPGLLGLSQGALLAILFSFVLAPGTPRAWVPSIASAEHALDAIRDWAAD
;
A
#
# COMPACT_ATOMS: atom_id res chain seq x y z
N MET A 1 -27.40 -23.99 11.62
CA MET A 1 -26.12 -23.54 12.19
C MET A 1 -25.21 -24.75 12.38
N ARG A 2 -24.42 -25.13 11.37
CA ARG A 2 -23.42 -26.20 11.52
C ARG A 2 -22.10 -25.56 11.95
N ARG A 3 -21.68 -25.87 13.18
CA ARG A 3 -20.34 -25.60 13.70
C ARG A 3 -19.39 -26.53 12.95
N LEU A 4 -18.49 -25.98 12.13
CA LEU A 4 -17.39 -26.79 11.62
C LEU A 4 -16.18 -26.76 12.55
N ASP A 5 -15.93 -25.69 13.32
CA ASP A 5 -14.83 -25.67 14.31
C ASP A 5 -15.03 -24.66 15.45
N GLY A 6 -16.27 -24.51 15.95
CA GLY A 6 -16.58 -23.56 17.05
C GLY A 6 -16.57 -22.07 16.67
N TYR A 7 -16.20 -21.71 15.44
CA TYR A 7 -16.30 -20.34 14.93
C TYR A 7 -17.68 -20.04 14.35
N VAL A 8 -18.15 -18.80 14.55
CA VAL A 8 -19.42 -18.33 13.96
C VAL A 8 -19.16 -17.94 12.50
N LEU A 9 -19.70 -18.73 11.57
CA LEU A 9 -19.67 -18.47 10.13
C LEU A 9 -20.85 -17.55 9.77
N LEU A 10 -20.56 -16.46 9.05
CA LEU A 10 -21.58 -15.62 8.42
C LEU A 10 -21.74 -16.10 6.97
N HIS A 11 -22.97 -16.45 6.62
CA HIS A 11 -23.35 -16.80 5.26
C HIS A 11 -23.91 -15.54 4.59
N LEU A 12 -23.07 -14.85 3.82
CA LEU A 12 -23.46 -13.66 3.06
C LEU A 12 -23.25 -13.98 1.58
N ALA A 13 -24.34 -13.97 0.80
CA ALA A 13 -24.30 -14.11 -0.66
C ALA A 13 -23.55 -15.36 -1.21
N GLY A 14 -23.49 -16.46 -0.44
CA GLY A 14 -22.80 -17.70 -0.85
C GLY A 14 -21.33 -17.78 -0.45
N LEU A 15 -20.78 -16.77 0.22
CA LEU A 15 -19.44 -16.78 0.81
C LEU A 15 -19.52 -17.13 2.30
N GLU A 16 -18.75 -18.13 2.73
CA GLU A 16 -18.56 -18.47 4.14
C GLU A 16 -17.42 -17.62 4.72
N MET A 17 -17.73 -16.49 5.35
CA MET A 17 -16.72 -15.66 6.02
C MET A 17 -16.75 -15.91 7.54
N ARG A 18 -15.56 -16.06 8.14
CA ARG A 18 -15.43 -16.10 9.60
C ARG A 18 -15.67 -14.68 10.15
N ARG A 19 -16.39 -14.56 11.26
CA ARG A 19 -16.61 -13.25 11.92
C ARG A 19 -15.32 -12.49 12.21
N VAL A 20 -14.24 -13.19 12.53
CA VAL A 20 -12.93 -12.58 12.84
C VAL A 20 -12.35 -11.86 11.61
N ASP A 21 -12.43 -12.49 10.43
CA ASP A 21 -11.91 -11.92 9.19
C ASP A 21 -12.71 -10.67 8.78
N LEU A 22 -14.04 -10.70 8.98
CA LEU A 22 -14.91 -9.56 8.73
C LEU A 22 -14.62 -8.40 9.69
N VAL A 23 -14.44 -8.68 10.99
CA VAL A 23 -14.07 -7.66 11.97
C VAL A 23 -12.70 -7.06 11.63
N ALA A 24 -11.71 -7.90 11.28
CA ALA A 24 -10.39 -7.43 10.87
C ALA A 24 -10.42 -6.56 9.60
N GLY A 25 -11.22 -6.94 8.60
CA GLY A 25 -11.42 -6.13 7.40
C GLY A 25 -12.06 -4.78 7.71
N LEU A 26 -13.09 -4.76 8.57
CA LEU A 26 -13.79 -3.54 8.96
C LEU A 26 -12.90 -2.61 9.80
N THR A 27 -12.09 -3.16 10.72
CA THR A 27 -11.16 -2.37 11.52
C THR A 27 -10.06 -1.76 10.66
N LEU A 28 -9.47 -2.53 9.73
CA LEU A 28 -8.49 -2.02 8.78
C LEU A 28 -9.07 -0.91 7.90
N LEU A 29 -10.30 -1.09 7.40
CA LEU A 29 -10.98 -0.05 6.64
C LEU A 29 -11.19 1.22 7.47
N GLY A 30 -11.63 1.08 8.72
CA GLY A 30 -11.80 2.21 9.64
C GLY A 30 -10.49 2.96 9.89
N VAL A 31 -9.40 2.23 10.14
CA VAL A 31 -8.06 2.81 10.32
C VAL A 31 -7.59 3.53 9.05
N ALA A 32 -7.80 2.95 7.87
CA ALA A 32 -7.44 3.57 6.59
C ALA A 32 -8.19 4.89 6.38
N VAL A 33 -9.50 4.93 6.66
CA VAL A 33 -10.31 6.17 6.56
C VAL A 33 -9.81 7.23 7.53
N LEU A 34 -9.53 6.87 8.79
CA LEU A 34 -8.99 7.80 9.78
C LEU A 34 -7.61 8.33 9.36
N ALA A 35 -6.73 7.46 8.85
CA ALA A 35 -5.40 7.83 8.40
C ALA A 35 -5.44 8.77 7.19
N VAL A 36 -6.29 8.51 6.19
CA VAL A 36 -6.48 9.40 5.04
C VAL A 36 -7.01 10.75 5.50
N THR A 37 -8.05 10.76 6.32
CA THR A 37 -8.66 11.99 6.82
C THR A 37 -7.66 12.83 7.61
N GLY A 38 -6.90 12.19 8.52
CA GLY A 38 -5.82 12.84 9.25
C GLY A 38 -4.72 13.37 8.33
N SER A 39 -4.31 12.59 7.32
CA SER A 39 -3.31 13.00 6.33
C SER A 39 -3.74 14.23 5.52
N LEU A 40 -5.04 14.35 5.22
CA LEU A 40 -5.59 15.52 4.52
C LEU A 40 -5.62 16.78 5.40
N MET A 41 -5.80 16.62 6.71
CA MET A 41 -5.85 17.74 7.67
C MET A 41 -4.44 18.23 8.07
N VAL A 42 -3.45 17.35 8.08
CA VAL A 42 -2.07 17.70 8.46
C VAL A 42 -1.37 18.46 7.33
N GLY A 43 -0.99 19.71 7.60
CA GLY A 43 -0.13 20.50 6.72
C GLY A 43 -0.02 21.97 7.13
N THR A 44 0.74 22.74 6.35
CA THR A 44 1.01 24.16 6.63
C THR A 44 -0.21 25.05 6.42
N THR A 45 -1.12 24.66 5.52
CA THR A 45 -2.43 25.29 5.38
C THR A 45 -3.43 24.54 6.25
N PRO A 46 -4.05 25.19 7.26
CA PRO A 46 -5.05 24.56 8.09
C PRO A 46 -6.27 24.23 7.23
N VAL A 47 -6.75 22.99 7.34
CA VAL A 47 -7.97 22.50 6.68
C VAL A 47 -8.77 21.77 7.75
N HIS A 48 -10.00 22.22 7.98
CA HIS A 48 -10.88 21.61 8.98
C HIS A 48 -11.71 20.50 8.35
N LEU A 49 -12.23 19.61 9.21
CA LEU A 49 -13.07 18.50 8.77
C LEU A 49 -14.34 18.99 8.05
N SER A 50 -14.89 20.13 8.46
CA SER A 50 -16.03 20.81 7.81
C SER A 50 -15.76 21.17 6.36
N ASP A 51 -14.52 21.51 6.05
CA ASP A 51 -14.12 22.01 4.73
C ASP A 51 -14.03 20.86 3.72
N LEU A 52 -13.79 19.63 4.21
CA LEU A 52 -13.80 18.41 3.40
C LEU A 52 -15.21 17.95 3.02
N PHE A 53 -16.24 18.30 3.81
CA PHE A 53 -17.64 17.88 3.61
C PHE A 53 -18.52 18.98 2.99
N GLY A 54 -17.93 20.03 2.42
CA GLY A 54 -18.66 21.08 1.69
C GLY A 54 -18.41 22.51 2.16
N GLY A 55 -17.44 22.73 3.06
CA GLY A 55 -17.00 24.09 3.39
C GLY A 55 -16.26 24.77 2.23
N PRO A 56 -16.27 26.11 2.17
CA PRO A 56 -15.56 26.86 1.14
C PRO A 56 -14.05 26.75 1.35
N LEU A 57 -13.37 26.07 0.41
CA LEU A 57 -11.91 26.02 0.35
C LEU A 57 -11.39 27.16 -0.51
N ASP A 58 -10.37 27.87 -0.02
CA ASP A 58 -9.59 28.80 -0.84
C ASP A 58 -8.82 28.04 -1.95
N ASP A 59 -8.46 28.72 -3.04
CA ASP A 59 -7.74 28.11 -4.17
C ASP A 59 -6.40 27.48 -3.72
N THR A 60 -5.72 28.11 -2.75
CA THR A 60 -4.49 27.59 -2.16
C THR A 60 -4.72 26.29 -1.39
N GLN A 61 -5.80 26.23 -0.59
CA GLN A 61 -6.17 25.04 0.17
C GLN A 61 -6.59 23.91 -0.76
N ARG A 62 -7.37 24.23 -1.80
CA ARG A 62 -7.80 23.27 -2.82
C ARG A 62 -6.63 22.65 -3.56
N TYR A 63 -5.65 23.45 -3.99
CA TYR A 63 -4.43 22.95 -4.62
C TYR A 63 -3.60 22.08 -3.66
N ALA A 64 -3.45 22.49 -2.40
CA ALA A 64 -2.72 21.70 -1.42
C ALA A 64 -3.38 20.32 -1.17
N VAL A 65 -4.70 20.30 -1.02
CA VAL A 65 -5.48 19.08 -0.77
C VAL A 65 -5.49 18.17 -1.99
N LEU A 66 -5.94 18.66 -3.15
CA LEU A 66 -6.12 17.84 -4.35
C LEU A 66 -4.82 17.58 -5.12
N GLY A 67 -3.87 18.52 -5.10
CA GLY A 67 -2.63 18.45 -5.87
C GLY A 67 -1.49 17.77 -5.14
N LEU A 68 -1.46 17.78 -3.81
CA LEU A 68 -0.34 17.21 -3.03
C LEU A 68 -0.78 16.16 -2.01
N ARG A 69 -1.77 16.47 -1.15
CA ARG A 69 -2.12 15.59 -0.03
C ARG A 69 -2.87 14.35 -0.48
N LEU A 70 -3.89 14.50 -1.33
CA LEU A 70 -4.70 13.39 -1.84
C LEU A 70 -3.87 12.40 -2.68
N PRO A 71 -3.04 12.83 -3.66
CA PRO A 71 -2.17 11.92 -4.40
C PRO A 71 -1.20 11.17 -3.49
N ARG A 72 -0.65 11.84 -2.47
CA ARG A 72 0.26 11.21 -1.49
C ARG A 72 -0.47 10.15 -0.65
N ALA A 73 -1.66 10.45 -0.15
CA ALA A 73 -2.46 9.50 0.62
C ALA A 73 -2.82 8.26 -0.21
N LEU A 74 -3.20 8.45 -1.48
CA LEU A 74 -3.48 7.36 -2.41
C LEU A 74 -2.25 6.50 -2.68
N MET A 75 -1.10 7.12 -2.95
CA MET A 75 0.16 6.40 -3.14
C MET A 75 0.54 5.58 -1.90
N GLY A 76 0.36 6.13 -0.71
CA GLY A 76 0.59 5.42 0.56
C GLY A 76 -0.33 4.21 0.73
N LEU A 77 -1.63 4.36 0.42
CA LEU A 77 -2.59 3.25 0.47
C LEU A 77 -2.25 2.15 -0.53
N LEU A 78 -1.94 2.52 -1.78
CA LEU A 78 -1.60 1.56 -2.83
C LEU A 78 -0.32 0.80 -2.50
N ALA A 79 0.71 1.50 -2.04
CA ALA A 79 1.96 0.87 -1.60
C ALA A 79 1.74 -0.07 -0.41
N GLY A 80 1.00 0.36 0.61
CA GLY A 80 0.66 -0.46 1.76
C GLY A 80 -0.15 -1.71 1.38
N ALA A 81 -1.11 -1.57 0.47
CA ALA A 81 -1.90 -2.70 -0.04
C ALA A 81 -1.03 -3.69 -0.82
N ALA A 82 -0.13 -3.20 -1.69
CA ALA A 82 0.79 -4.06 -2.43
C ALA A 82 1.71 -4.86 -1.49
N ILE A 83 2.25 -4.22 -0.44
CA ILE A 83 3.08 -4.89 0.57
C ILE A 83 2.26 -5.93 1.34
N ALA A 84 1.04 -5.60 1.76
CA ALA A 84 0.16 -6.53 2.48
C ALA A 84 -0.18 -7.76 1.63
N VAL A 85 -0.49 -7.57 0.34
CA VAL A 85 -0.76 -8.67 -0.60
C VAL A 85 0.50 -9.52 -0.84
N SER A 86 1.65 -8.89 -1.06
CA SER A 86 2.92 -9.61 -1.22
C SER A 86 3.26 -10.45 0.01
N GLY A 87 3.05 -9.91 1.22
CA GLY A 87 3.24 -10.62 2.48
C GLY A 87 2.30 -11.81 2.62
N ALA A 88 1.00 -11.62 2.33
CA ALA A 88 0.02 -12.70 2.37
C ALA A 88 0.35 -13.84 1.39
N ILE A 89 0.77 -13.49 0.16
CA ILE A 89 1.20 -14.48 -0.84
C ILE A 89 2.44 -15.24 -0.32
N LEU A 90 3.45 -14.54 0.16
CA LEU A 90 4.69 -15.16 0.62
C LEU A 90 4.45 -16.06 1.85
N GLN A 91 3.65 -15.61 2.81
CA GLN A 91 3.25 -16.41 3.98
C GLN A 91 2.47 -17.66 3.56
N SER A 92 1.62 -17.57 2.54
CA SER A 92 0.87 -18.72 2.01
C SER A 92 1.76 -19.74 1.28
N LEU A 93 2.74 -19.27 0.50
CA LEU A 93 3.64 -20.11 -0.28
C LEU A 93 4.65 -20.83 0.62
N THR A 94 5.27 -20.08 1.52
CA THR A 94 6.25 -20.63 2.49
C THR A 94 5.61 -21.40 3.62
N ARG A 95 4.28 -21.27 3.80
CA ARG A 95 3.54 -21.77 4.97
C ARG A 95 4.18 -21.32 6.28
N ASN A 96 4.79 -20.13 6.28
CA ASN A 96 5.51 -19.58 7.41
C ASN A 96 4.91 -18.20 7.79
N PRO A 97 4.23 -18.10 8.94
CA PRO A 97 3.53 -16.86 9.35
C PRO A 97 4.48 -15.70 9.69
N ILE A 98 5.79 -15.94 9.82
CA ILE A 98 6.80 -14.89 10.02
C ILE A 98 7.55 -14.49 8.74
N ALA A 99 7.17 -15.06 7.59
CA ALA A 99 7.77 -14.68 6.30
C ALA A 99 7.37 -13.24 5.94
N ASP A 100 8.36 -12.42 5.60
CA ASP A 100 8.20 -11.03 5.21
C ASP A 100 8.94 -10.78 3.87
N PRO A 101 8.28 -10.21 2.84
CA PRO A 101 8.93 -9.89 1.58
C PRO A 101 10.10 -8.91 1.73
N GLY A 102 10.12 -8.08 2.79
CA GLY A 102 11.25 -7.20 3.08
C GLY A 102 12.55 -7.94 3.42
N LEU A 103 12.45 -9.15 4.00
CA LEU A 103 13.61 -9.97 4.35
C LEU A 103 14.29 -10.65 3.15
N LEU A 104 13.61 -10.70 2.00
CA LEU A 104 14.14 -11.28 0.76
C LEU A 104 15.05 -10.31 -0.04
N GLY A 105 15.36 -9.13 0.51
CA GLY A 105 16.28 -8.17 -0.13
C GLY A 105 15.66 -7.37 -1.28
N LEU A 106 14.40 -7.61 -1.64
CA LEU A 106 13.67 -6.89 -2.68
C LEU A 106 13.72 -5.36 -2.50
N SER A 107 13.59 -4.88 -1.25
CA SER A 107 13.69 -3.45 -0.93
C SER A 107 15.09 -2.88 -1.15
N GLN A 108 16.14 -3.68 -0.90
CA GLN A 108 17.53 -3.28 -1.03
C GLN A 108 17.97 -3.27 -2.50
N GLY A 109 17.46 -4.22 -3.30
CA GLY A 109 17.57 -4.22 -4.77
C GLY A 109 17.05 -2.91 -5.35
N ALA A 110 15.76 -2.62 -5.18
CA ALA A 110 15.14 -1.38 -5.72
C ALA A 110 15.94 -0.10 -5.41
N LEU A 111 16.44 0.03 -4.18
CA LEU A 111 17.25 1.17 -3.77
C LEU A 111 18.58 1.24 -4.51
N LEU A 112 19.23 0.10 -4.76
CA LEU A 112 20.46 -0.02 -5.52
C LEU A 112 20.25 0.42 -6.98
N ALA A 113 19.23 -0.07 -7.69
CA ALA A 113 18.96 0.39 -9.07
C ALA A 113 18.62 1.88 -9.16
N ILE A 114 17.84 2.40 -8.22
CA ILE A 114 17.57 3.85 -8.15
C ILE A 114 18.88 4.62 -8.00
N LEU A 115 19.77 4.18 -7.11
CA LEU A 115 21.06 4.81 -6.88
C LEU A 115 21.95 4.76 -8.14
N PHE A 116 22.05 3.59 -8.79
CA PHE A 116 22.78 3.43 -10.04
C PHE A 116 22.22 4.31 -11.15
N SER A 117 20.89 4.42 -11.27
CA SER A 117 20.26 5.29 -12.25
C SER A 117 20.62 6.76 -12.02
N PHE A 118 20.67 7.23 -10.77
CA PHE A 118 21.06 8.60 -10.47
C PHE A 118 22.55 8.86 -10.75
N VAL A 119 23.42 7.88 -10.50
CA VAL A 119 24.87 8.01 -10.71
C VAL A 119 25.24 7.93 -12.19
N LEU A 120 24.70 6.97 -12.95
CA LEU A 120 25.04 6.78 -14.36
C LEU A 120 24.22 7.65 -15.31
N ALA A 121 22.99 8.01 -14.95
CA ALA A 121 22.08 8.79 -15.78
C ALA A 121 21.45 9.95 -14.98
N PRO A 122 22.24 10.97 -14.60
CA PRO A 122 21.76 12.09 -13.78
C PRO A 122 20.67 12.94 -14.47
N GLY A 123 20.52 12.82 -15.80
CA GLY A 123 19.48 13.49 -16.59
C GLY A 123 18.14 12.76 -16.66
N THR A 124 17.99 11.62 -15.99
CA THR A 124 16.78 10.79 -16.12
C THR A 124 15.56 11.54 -15.56
N PRO A 125 14.46 11.69 -16.34
CA PRO A 125 13.27 12.36 -15.85
C PRO A 125 12.73 11.66 -14.60
N ARG A 126 12.41 12.42 -13.54
CA ARG A 126 11.92 11.87 -12.26
C ARG A 126 10.67 10.99 -12.41
N ALA A 127 9.90 11.20 -13.47
CA ALA A 127 8.73 10.38 -13.81
C ALA A 127 9.07 8.91 -14.14
N TRP A 128 10.31 8.62 -14.54
CA TRP A 128 10.76 7.27 -14.90
C TRP A 128 11.31 6.47 -13.73
N VAL A 129 11.58 7.11 -12.59
CA VAL A 129 12.12 6.47 -11.38
C VAL A 129 11.29 5.27 -10.93
N PRO A 130 9.93 5.30 -10.92
CA PRO A 130 9.12 4.14 -10.55
C PRO A 130 9.30 2.96 -11.53
N SER A 131 9.44 3.24 -12.83
CA SER A 131 9.59 2.21 -13.86
C SER A 131 10.95 1.53 -13.78
N ILE A 132 12.00 2.29 -13.47
CA ILE A 132 13.36 1.78 -13.27
C ILE A 132 13.42 0.86 -12.05
N ALA A 133 12.82 1.28 -10.93
CA ALA A 133 12.71 0.45 -9.74
C ALA A 133 11.93 -0.85 -10.02
N SER A 134 10.86 -0.77 -10.82
CA SER A 134 10.05 -1.95 -11.17
C SER A 134 10.78 -2.95 -12.08
N ALA A 135 11.63 -2.46 -12.99
CA ALA A 135 12.34 -3.29 -13.96
C ALA A 135 13.43 -4.15 -13.32
N GLU A 136 14.10 -3.66 -12.28
CA GLU A 136 15.14 -4.42 -11.58
C GLU A 136 14.57 -5.65 -10.85
N HIS A 137 13.45 -5.50 -10.14
CA HIS A 137 12.80 -6.62 -9.45
C HIS A 137 12.41 -7.75 -10.40
N ALA A 138 12.05 -7.42 -11.64
CA ALA A 138 11.78 -8.41 -12.68
C ALA A 138 13.07 -9.14 -13.13
N LEU A 139 14.20 -8.44 -13.20
CA LEU A 139 15.48 -9.03 -13.59
C LEU A 139 16.05 -9.97 -12.52
N ASP A 140 15.94 -9.60 -11.24
CA ASP A 140 16.38 -10.45 -10.13
C ASP A 140 15.52 -11.72 -10.04
N ALA A 141 14.20 -11.60 -10.19
CA ALA A 141 13.31 -12.76 -10.24
C ALA A 141 13.62 -13.71 -11.42
N ILE A 142 13.98 -13.17 -12.59
CA ILE A 142 14.40 -13.97 -13.75
C ILE A 142 15.76 -14.64 -13.49
N ARG A 143 16.69 -13.93 -12.83
CA ARG A 143 18.03 -14.43 -12.55
C ARG A 143 18.03 -15.57 -11.54
N ASP A 144 17.20 -15.47 -10.51
CA ASP A 144 17.00 -16.54 -9.53
C ASP A 144 16.34 -17.76 -10.19
N TRP A 145 15.35 -17.56 -11.05
CA TRP A 145 14.70 -18.65 -11.80
C TRP A 145 15.63 -19.32 -12.83
N ALA A 146 16.65 -18.61 -13.32
CA ALA A 146 17.64 -19.14 -14.25
C ALA A 146 18.82 -19.84 -13.57
N ALA A 147 18.91 -19.76 -12.23
CA ALA A 147 19.97 -20.39 -11.43
C ALA A 147 19.57 -21.78 -10.88
N ASP A 148 18.29 -22.14 -11.00
CA ASP A 148 17.71 -23.46 -10.70
C ASP A 148 17.53 -24.31 -11.98
#